data_AF-B3FTT5-F1
#
_entry.id   AF-B3FTT5-F1
#
_cell.length_a   1.000
_cell.length_b   1.000
_cell.length_c   1.000
_cell.angle_alpha   90.00
_cell.angle_beta   90.00
_cell.angle_gamma   90.00
#
_symmetry.space_group_name_H-M   'P 1'
#
loop_
_entity.id
_entity.type
_entity.pdbx_description
1 polymer ?
#
loop_
_entity_poly.entity_id
_entity_poly.type
_entity_poly.pdbx_seq_one_letter_code
_entity_poly.pdbx_strand_id
1 'polypeptide(L)'
;ELIIGDRQTGKTAIAIDTILNQKQMNSRGTSESETLYCVYVAIGQKRSTVAQLVQILSEANALEYSILVAATASDPAPLQFLAPYSGCAMGEYFRDNGMHALIIYDDLSKQAVAYRQMSLLLRRPPGREAFPGDVFYLHSRLLERAAKRSDQTGAGSSTALPVIETQAGDVSAYIPTNVISITDGQICSETELF
;
A
#
# COMPACT_ATOMS: atom_id res chain seq x y z
N GLU A 1 -0.65 -8.41 4.68
CA GLU A 1 0.27 -8.23 5.83
C GLU A 1 0.48 -6.74 6.11
N LEU A 2 0.05 -6.24 7.27
CA LEU A 2 0.22 -4.84 7.66
C LEU A 2 1.67 -4.54 8.06
N ILE A 3 2.27 -3.46 7.56
CA ILE A 3 3.53 -2.91 8.07
C ILE A 3 3.18 -1.69 8.92
N ILE A 4 3.36 -1.77 10.23
CA ILE A 4 2.95 -0.74 11.18
C ILE A 4 4.12 -0.32 12.07
N GLY A 5 4.21 0.97 12.36
CA GLY A 5 5.23 1.50 13.26
C GLY A 5 5.41 3.00 13.12
N ASP A 6 6.25 3.55 13.98
CA ASP A 6 6.50 4.99 14.05
C ASP A 6 7.27 5.50 12.83
N ARG A 7 7.32 6.83 12.70
CA ARG A 7 8.14 7.46 11.68
C ARG A 7 9.60 7.02 11.82
N GLN A 8 10.27 6.79 10.69
CA GLN A 8 11.70 6.40 10.62
C GLN A 8 12.06 5.01 11.19
N THR A 9 11.10 4.09 11.36
CA THR A 9 11.39 2.71 11.83
C THR A 9 11.62 1.68 10.71
N GLY A 10 12.01 2.11 9.51
CA GLY A 10 12.35 1.18 8.40
C GLY A 10 11.17 0.59 7.62
N LYS A 11 9.93 1.00 7.86
CA LYS A 11 8.73 0.49 7.13
C LYS A 11 8.88 0.48 5.61
N THR A 12 9.30 1.60 5.03
CA THR A 12 9.51 1.73 3.59
C THR A 12 10.69 0.88 3.10
N ALA A 13 11.74 0.70 3.92
CA ALA A 13 12.88 -0.15 3.56
C ALA A 13 12.44 -1.62 3.43
N ILE A 14 11.66 -2.14 4.38
CA ILE A 14 11.07 -3.49 4.30
C ILE A 14 10.28 -3.66 3.00
N ALA A 15 9.44 -2.67 2.65
CA ALA A 15 8.63 -2.72 1.44
C ALA A 15 9.48 -2.68 0.15
N ILE A 16 10.50 -1.83 0.09
CA ILE A 16 11.43 -1.76 -1.05
C ILE A 16 12.21 -3.06 -1.19
N ASP A 17 12.81 -3.57 -0.11
CA ASP A 17 13.57 -4.81 -0.14
C ASP A 17 12.70 -5.99 -0.57
N THR A 18 11.43 -6.00 -0.17
CA THR A 18 10.46 -7.01 -0.63
C THR A 18 10.27 -6.96 -2.15
N ILE A 19 10.21 -5.77 -2.76
CA ILE A 19 10.17 -5.62 -4.23
C ILE A 19 11.47 -6.14 -4.84
N LEU A 20 12.63 -5.68 -4.34
CA LEU A 20 13.93 -6.01 -4.92
C LEU A 20 14.22 -7.52 -4.90
N ASN A 21 13.78 -8.21 -3.83
CA ASN A 21 13.93 -9.65 -3.68
C ASN A 21 13.19 -10.45 -4.78
N GLN A 22 12.14 -9.89 -5.38
CA GLN A 22 11.39 -10.56 -6.45
C GLN A 22 12.21 -10.73 -7.72
N LYS A 23 13.24 -9.91 -7.95
CA LYS A 23 14.13 -10.04 -9.11
C LYS A 23 14.72 -11.45 -9.24
N GLN A 24 15.20 -12.01 -8.14
CA GLN A 24 15.81 -13.33 -8.14
C GLN A 24 14.78 -14.42 -8.48
N MET A 25 13.55 -14.28 -7.97
CA MET A 25 12.47 -15.22 -8.25
C MET A 25 11.99 -15.10 -9.69
N ASN A 26 11.76 -13.88 -10.17
CA ASN A 26 11.35 -13.60 -11.55
C ASN A 26 12.39 -14.07 -12.57
N SER A 27 13.69 -13.98 -12.26
CA SER A 27 14.76 -14.50 -13.14
C SER A 27 14.77 -16.03 -13.29
N ARG A 28 14.13 -16.76 -12.38
CA ARG A 28 13.99 -18.23 -12.43
C ARG A 28 12.70 -18.66 -13.14
N GLY A 29 11.72 -17.77 -13.24
CA GLY A 29 10.47 -18.02 -13.94
C GLY A 29 10.70 -18.20 -15.44
N THR A 30 9.97 -19.12 -16.04
CA THR A 30 10.03 -19.41 -17.48
C THR A 30 8.82 -18.87 -18.23
N SER A 31 7.78 -18.47 -17.50
CA SER A 31 6.51 -17.96 -18.02
C SER A 31 6.07 -16.68 -17.32
N GLU A 32 5.26 -15.86 -18.00
CA GLU A 32 4.68 -14.64 -17.41
C GLU A 32 3.80 -14.95 -16.19
N SER A 33 3.14 -16.12 -16.17
CA SER A 33 2.34 -16.58 -15.02
C SER A 33 3.17 -16.84 -13.75
N GLU A 34 4.47 -17.11 -13.88
CA GLU A 34 5.38 -17.29 -12.75
C GLU A 34 6.03 -15.97 -12.30
N THR A 35 5.84 -14.89 -13.06
CA THR A 35 6.40 -13.57 -12.75
C THR A 35 5.51 -12.87 -11.74
N LEU A 36 6.13 -12.32 -10.69
CA LEU A 36 5.46 -11.49 -9.71
C LEU A 36 5.68 -10.01 -10.05
N TYR A 37 4.60 -9.31 -10.35
CA TYR A 37 4.59 -7.89 -10.68
C TYR A 37 4.32 -7.04 -9.43
N CYS A 38 5.13 -6.01 -9.22
CA CYS A 38 5.04 -5.14 -8.06
C CYS A 38 4.31 -3.84 -8.40
N VAL A 39 3.46 -3.35 -7.50
CA VAL A 39 2.83 -2.04 -7.59
C VAL A 39 3.13 -1.29 -6.29
N TYR A 40 3.84 -0.17 -6.38
CA TYR A 40 4.12 0.67 -5.21
C TYR A 40 3.32 1.97 -5.32
N VAL A 41 2.46 2.22 -4.34
CA VAL A 41 1.61 3.40 -4.26
C VAL A 41 2.14 4.37 -3.20
N ALA A 42 2.78 5.45 -3.64
CA ALA A 42 3.21 6.56 -2.79
C ALA A 42 2.05 7.55 -2.57
N ILE A 43 1.62 7.69 -1.31
CA ILE A 43 0.46 8.50 -0.91
C ILE A 43 0.94 9.58 0.06
N GLY A 44 0.78 10.85 -0.32
CA GLY A 44 1.19 11.99 0.50
C GLY A 44 2.69 12.04 0.80
N GLN A 45 3.51 11.30 0.05
CA GLN A 45 4.97 11.29 0.21
C GLN A 45 5.59 12.55 -0.41
N LYS A 46 6.77 12.95 0.09
CA LYS A 46 7.52 14.04 -0.53
C LYS A 46 7.97 13.62 -1.93
N ARG A 47 7.86 14.52 -2.91
CA ARG A 47 8.29 14.26 -4.29
C ARG A 47 9.76 13.82 -4.38
N SER A 48 10.63 14.36 -3.55
CA SER A 48 12.04 13.95 -3.46
C SER A 48 12.21 12.50 -3.01
N THR A 49 11.40 12.04 -2.06
CA THR A 49 11.41 10.66 -1.57
C THR A 49 10.94 9.69 -2.66
N VAL A 50 9.90 10.06 -3.41
CA VAL A 50 9.42 9.28 -4.56
C VAL A 50 10.49 9.22 -5.65
N ALA A 51 11.19 10.32 -5.94
CA ALA A 51 12.28 10.34 -6.92
C ALA A 51 13.44 9.42 -6.52
N GLN A 52 13.84 9.44 -5.23
CA GLN A 52 14.84 8.52 -4.68
C GLN A 52 14.41 7.06 -4.82
N LEU A 53 13.13 6.76 -4.55
CA LEU A 53 12.59 5.42 -4.74
C LEU A 53 12.68 4.96 -6.20
N VAL A 54 12.28 5.81 -7.16
CA VAL A 54 12.42 5.51 -8.60
C VAL A 54 13.87 5.22 -8.96
N GLN A 55 14.81 6.01 -8.44
CA GLN A 55 16.22 5.81 -8.68
C GLN A 55 16.70 4.45 -8.12
N ILE A 56 16.36 4.11 -6.88
CA ILE A 56 16.70 2.81 -6.26
C ILE A 56 16.16 1.65 -7.09
N LEU A 57 14.88 1.71 -7.47
CA LEU A 57 14.26 0.66 -8.29
C LEU A 57 14.90 0.58 -9.68
N SER A 58 15.30 1.71 -10.27
CA SER A 58 15.99 1.74 -11.56
C SER A 58 17.39 1.12 -11.48
N GLU A 59 18.18 1.51 -10.49
CA GLU A 59 19.54 0.98 -10.27
C GLU A 59 19.54 -0.52 -10.00
N ALA A 60 18.52 -1.01 -9.30
CA ALA A 60 18.33 -2.43 -9.06
C ALA A 60 17.72 -3.20 -10.26
N ASN A 61 17.34 -2.52 -11.35
CA ASN A 61 16.56 -3.06 -12.47
C ASN A 61 15.24 -3.72 -12.01
N ALA A 62 14.59 -3.12 -11.01
CA ALA A 62 13.29 -3.55 -10.52
C ALA A 62 12.11 -2.91 -11.27
N LEU A 63 12.36 -1.84 -12.04
CA LEU A 63 11.32 -1.17 -12.84
C LEU A 63 10.75 -2.06 -13.98
N GLU A 64 11.46 -3.10 -14.39
CA GLU A 64 11.00 -4.05 -15.42
C GLU A 64 9.72 -4.79 -15.02
N TYR A 65 9.53 -5.01 -13.71
CA TYR A 65 8.36 -5.70 -13.15
C TYR A 65 7.62 -4.85 -12.12
N SER A 66 7.89 -3.53 -12.05
CA SER A 66 7.28 -2.65 -11.05
C SER A 66 6.54 -1.47 -11.66
N ILE A 67 5.35 -1.19 -11.14
CA ILE A 67 4.57 0.00 -11.44
C ILE A 67 4.62 0.94 -10.23
N LEU A 68 4.91 2.22 -10.47
CA LEU A 68 4.86 3.24 -9.44
C LEU A 68 3.64 4.15 -9.63
N VAL A 69 2.78 4.22 -8.61
CA VAL A 69 1.67 5.18 -8.56
C VAL A 69 2.03 6.25 -7.54
N ALA A 70 2.10 7.51 -7.96
CA ALA A 70 2.49 8.61 -7.08
C ALA A 70 1.39 9.67 -6.97
N ALA A 71 0.87 9.85 -5.75
CA ALA A 71 0.12 11.04 -5.35
C ALA A 71 0.86 11.68 -4.17
N THR A 72 1.70 12.66 -4.48
CA THR A 72 2.64 13.29 -3.55
C THR A 72 1.95 14.27 -2.59
N ALA A 73 2.67 14.72 -1.57
CA ALA A 73 2.19 15.70 -0.59
C ALA A 73 1.74 17.04 -1.22
N SER A 74 2.26 17.39 -2.39
CA SER A 74 1.85 18.60 -3.13
C SER A 74 0.56 18.43 -3.93
N ASP A 75 0.13 17.18 -4.15
CA ASP A 75 -1.05 16.87 -4.94
C ASP A 75 -2.32 17.02 -4.09
N PRO A 76 -3.45 17.41 -4.71
CA PRO A 76 -4.69 17.64 -3.98
C PRO A 76 -5.23 16.35 -3.34
N ALA A 77 -5.95 16.50 -2.22
CA ALA A 77 -6.49 15.39 -1.43
C ALA A 77 -7.26 14.32 -2.24
N PRO A 78 -8.07 14.66 -3.28
CA PRO A 78 -8.72 13.65 -4.11
C PRO A 78 -7.75 12.70 -4.83
N LEU A 79 -6.57 13.17 -5.26
CA LEU A 79 -5.57 12.30 -5.89
C LEU A 79 -4.93 11.36 -4.86
N GLN A 80 -4.61 11.86 -3.67
CA GLN A 80 -4.08 11.04 -2.59
C GLN A 80 -5.10 9.98 -2.12
N PHE A 81 -6.38 10.35 -2.05
CA PHE A 81 -7.49 9.42 -1.77
C PHE A 81 -7.63 8.33 -2.83
N LEU A 82 -7.48 8.67 -4.12
CA LEU A 82 -7.75 7.76 -5.23
C LEU A 82 -6.55 6.89 -5.63
N ALA A 83 -5.32 7.31 -5.32
CA ALA A 83 -4.10 6.61 -5.71
C ALA A 83 -4.09 5.12 -5.28
N PRO A 84 -4.50 4.73 -4.07
CA PRO A 84 -4.55 3.32 -3.67
C PRO A 84 -5.52 2.50 -4.51
N TYR A 85 -6.70 3.05 -4.83
CA TYR A 85 -7.65 2.36 -5.71
C TYR A 85 -7.12 2.20 -7.13
N SER A 86 -6.36 3.18 -7.62
CA SER A 86 -5.75 3.17 -8.95
C SER A 86 -4.65 2.11 -9.02
N GLY A 87 -3.75 2.05 -8.02
CA GLY A 87 -2.74 1.00 -7.92
C GLY A 87 -3.36 -0.39 -7.76
N CYS A 88 -4.42 -0.50 -6.95
CA CYS A 88 -5.14 -1.76 -6.80
C CYS A 88 -5.71 -2.27 -8.12
N ALA A 89 -6.33 -1.38 -8.92
CA ALA A 89 -6.82 -1.76 -10.26
C ALA A 89 -5.70 -2.24 -11.21
N MET A 90 -4.51 -1.61 -11.14
CA MET A 90 -3.33 -2.08 -11.90
C MET A 90 -2.86 -3.46 -11.44
N GLY A 91 -2.87 -3.73 -10.11
CA GLY A 91 -2.56 -5.04 -9.55
C GLY A 91 -3.59 -6.12 -9.91
N GLU A 92 -4.87 -5.76 -9.95
CA GLU A 92 -5.95 -6.67 -10.32
C GLU A 92 -5.86 -7.16 -11.76
N TYR A 93 -5.32 -6.34 -12.68
CA TYR A 93 -5.04 -6.81 -14.04
C TYR A 93 -4.17 -8.07 -14.02
N PHE A 94 -3.09 -8.09 -13.24
CA PHE A 94 -2.23 -9.28 -13.15
C PHE A 94 -2.97 -10.45 -12.49
N ARG A 95 -3.65 -10.20 -11.35
CA ARG A 95 -4.43 -11.21 -10.62
C ARG A 95 -5.48 -11.89 -11.52
N ASP A 96 -6.23 -11.11 -12.27
CA ASP A 96 -7.38 -11.61 -13.04
C ASP A 96 -6.97 -12.25 -14.38
N ASN A 97 -5.71 -12.08 -14.80
CA ASN A 97 -5.12 -12.74 -15.96
C ASN A 97 -4.19 -13.91 -15.57
N GLY A 98 -4.37 -14.47 -14.37
CA GLY A 98 -3.65 -15.67 -13.91
C GLY A 98 -2.18 -15.44 -13.52
N MET A 99 -1.79 -14.18 -13.33
CA MET A 99 -0.46 -13.79 -12.85
C MET A 99 -0.52 -13.41 -11.37
N HIS A 100 0.64 -13.06 -10.80
CA HIS A 100 0.78 -12.71 -9.40
C HIS A 100 1.21 -11.24 -9.25
N ALA A 101 0.55 -10.53 -8.34
CA ALA A 101 0.87 -9.15 -8.01
C ALA A 101 1.21 -8.97 -6.53
N LEU A 102 2.16 -8.10 -6.25
CA LEU A 102 2.44 -7.53 -4.93
C LEU A 102 2.08 -6.05 -4.98
N ILE A 103 1.24 -5.57 -4.06
CA ILE A 103 0.90 -4.15 -3.94
C ILE A 103 1.28 -3.59 -2.58
N ILE A 104 1.95 -2.44 -2.57
CA ILE A 104 2.37 -1.70 -1.38
C ILE A 104 1.64 -0.36 -1.36
N TYR A 105 1.09 0.00 -0.20
CA TYR A 105 0.43 1.30 0.01
C TYR A 105 1.21 2.09 1.07
N ASP A 106 1.97 3.12 0.66
CA ASP A 106 2.86 3.92 1.52
C ASP A 106 2.44 5.41 1.54
N ASP A 107 1.54 5.85 2.43
CA ASP A 107 0.88 5.04 3.46
C ASP A 107 -0.65 5.30 3.55
N LEU A 108 -1.36 4.34 4.13
CA LEU A 108 -2.82 4.42 4.28
C LEU A 108 -3.25 5.41 5.38
N SER A 109 -2.36 5.75 6.32
CA SER A 109 -2.60 6.83 7.28
C SER A 109 -2.82 8.16 6.56
N LYS A 110 -1.98 8.47 5.56
CA LYS A 110 -2.10 9.67 4.71
C LYS A 110 -3.31 9.60 3.78
N GLN A 111 -3.68 8.42 3.27
CA GLN A 111 -4.94 8.26 2.53
C GLN A 111 -6.16 8.62 3.40
N ALA A 112 -6.21 8.10 4.64
CA ALA A 112 -7.30 8.40 5.56
C ALA A 112 -7.39 9.90 5.88
N VAL A 113 -6.25 10.58 6.06
CA VAL A 113 -6.19 12.03 6.28
C VAL A 113 -6.74 12.79 5.06
N ALA A 114 -6.37 12.39 3.84
CA ALA A 114 -6.91 12.98 2.62
C ALA A 114 -8.43 12.78 2.51
N TYR A 115 -8.93 11.58 2.84
CA TYR A 115 -10.37 11.30 2.85
C TYR A 115 -11.13 12.12 3.91
N ARG A 116 -10.53 12.30 5.08
CA ARG A 116 -11.05 13.18 6.14
C ARG A 116 -11.17 14.61 5.66
N GLN A 117 -10.13 15.15 5.01
CA GLN A 117 -10.16 16.51 4.46
C GLN A 117 -11.31 16.67 3.45
N MET A 118 -11.46 15.74 2.51
CA MET A 118 -12.56 15.77 1.54
C MET A 118 -13.93 15.73 2.23
N SER A 119 -14.09 14.83 3.19
CA SER A 119 -15.37 14.64 3.89
C SER A 119 -15.79 15.86 4.71
N LEU A 120 -14.84 16.49 5.40
CA LEU A 120 -15.09 17.71 6.18
C LEU A 120 -15.44 18.90 5.28
N LEU A 121 -14.76 19.07 4.15
CA LEU A 121 -15.08 20.11 3.16
C LEU A 121 -16.49 19.94 2.57
N LEU A 122 -16.93 18.69 2.41
CA LEU A 122 -18.29 18.34 2.00
C LEU A 122 -19.32 18.38 3.15
N ARG A 123 -18.92 18.86 4.33
CA ARG A 123 -19.76 18.96 5.54
C ARG A 123 -20.39 17.63 5.96
N ARG A 124 -19.71 16.50 5.69
CA ARG A 124 -20.11 15.21 6.24
C ARG A 124 -19.87 15.21 7.75
N PRO A 125 -20.80 14.67 8.57
CA PRO A 125 -20.61 14.60 10.02
C PRO A 125 -19.34 13.82 10.40
N PRO A 126 -18.44 14.39 11.22
CA PRO A 126 -17.25 13.68 11.72
C PRO A 126 -17.57 12.78 12.91
N GLY A 127 -16.78 11.72 13.06
CA GLY A 127 -16.77 10.80 14.21
C GLY A 127 -15.47 10.88 15.01
N ARG A 128 -14.97 9.71 15.46
CA ARG A 128 -13.73 9.59 16.24
C ARG A 128 -12.54 10.18 15.48
N GLU A 129 -11.71 10.97 16.17
CA GLU A 129 -10.53 11.67 15.60
C GLU A 129 -10.85 12.52 14.34
N ALA A 130 -12.10 13.00 14.27
CA ALA A 130 -12.67 13.76 13.16
C ALA A 130 -12.74 13.03 11.80
N PHE A 131 -12.53 11.71 11.75
CA PHE A 131 -12.72 10.94 10.52
C PHE A 131 -14.20 10.75 10.19
N PRO A 132 -14.58 10.60 8.90
CA PRO A 132 -15.95 10.28 8.53
C PRO A 132 -16.32 8.86 8.99
N GLY A 133 -17.62 8.61 9.20
CA GLY A 133 -18.12 7.33 9.72
C GLY A 133 -17.82 6.11 8.83
N ASP A 134 -17.54 6.32 7.55
CA ASP A 134 -17.21 5.28 6.57
C ASP A 134 -15.69 5.13 6.33
N VAL A 135 -14.84 5.67 7.20
CA VAL A 135 -13.37 5.52 7.08
C VAL A 135 -12.90 4.07 7.19
N PHE A 136 -13.64 3.21 7.90
CA PHE A 136 -13.37 1.76 7.89
C PHE A 136 -13.61 1.17 6.50
N TYR A 137 -14.74 1.54 5.88
CA TYR A 137 -15.12 1.07 4.54
C TYR A 137 -14.13 1.52 3.46
N LEU A 138 -13.45 2.65 3.66
CA LEU A 138 -12.37 3.12 2.79
C LEU A 138 -11.29 2.04 2.61
N HIS A 139 -10.76 1.53 3.72
CA HIS A 139 -9.65 0.57 3.69
C HIS A 139 -10.13 -0.87 3.53
N SER A 140 -11.28 -1.25 4.09
CA SER A 140 -11.76 -2.63 3.96
C SER A 140 -12.04 -2.99 2.50
N ARG A 141 -12.81 -2.17 1.77
CA ARG A 141 -13.09 -2.42 0.34
C ARG A 141 -11.84 -2.36 -0.55
N LEU A 142 -10.78 -1.69 -0.09
CA LEU A 142 -9.50 -1.62 -0.79
C LEU A 142 -8.71 -2.91 -0.58
N LEU A 143 -8.55 -3.33 0.68
CA LEU A 143 -7.69 -4.46 1.05
C LEU A 143 -8.34 -5.81 0.76
N GLU A 144 -9.67 -5.92 0.85
CA GLU A 144 -10.43 -7.14 0.47
C GLU A 144 -10.31 -7.48 -1.03
N ARG A 145 -9.79 -6.57 -1.85
CA ARG A 145 -9.45 -6.85 -3.27
C ARG A 145 -8.13 -7.60 -3.41
N ALA A 146 -7.27 -7.61 -2.40
CA ALA A 146 -6.04 -8.39 -2.40
C ALA A 146 -6.39 -9.84 -1.99
N ALA A 147 -6.47 -10.73 -2.99
CA ALA A 147 -6.89 -12.12 -2.78
C ALA A 147 -6.17 -13.08 -3.73
N LYS A 148 -6.14 -14.37 -3.34
CA LYS A 148 -5.80 -15.49 -4.22
C LYS A 148 -7.08 -16.02 -4.88
N ARG A 149 -7.10 -16.03 -6.20
CA ARG A 149 -8.22 -16.55 -7.00
C ARG A 149 -8.19 -18.08 -7.01
N SER A 150 -9.36 -18.68 -7.22
CA SER A 150 -9.49 -20.14 -7.35
C SER A 150 -8.92 -20.63 -8.68
N ASP A 151 -8.66 -21.92 -8.78
CA ASP A 151 -8.16 -22.52 -10.03
C ASP A 151 -9.12 -22.33 -11.21
N GLN A 152 -10.44 -22.28 -10.93
CA GLN A 152 -11.49 -22.02 -11.92
C GLN A 152 -11.46 -20.58 -12.48
N THR A 153 -10.84 -19.65 -11.76
CA THR A 153 -10.78 -18.22 -12.11
C THR A 153 -9.36 -17.79 -12.48
N GLY A 154 -8.52 -18.73 -12.92
CA GLY A 154 -7.16 -18.49 -13.42
C GLY A 154 -6.07 -18.52 -12.36
N ALA A 155 -6.39 -18.79 -11.09
CA ALA A 155 -5.44 -18.96 -10.00
C ALA A 155 -4.49 -17.78 -9.69
N GLY A 156 -4.65 -16.61 -10.31
CA GLY A 156 -3.81 -15.45 -10.02
C GLY A 156 -4.00 -14.91 -8.61
N SER A 157 -3.06 -14.07 -8.14
CA SER A 157 -3.11 -13.51 -6.79
C SER A 157 -2.72 -12.04 -6.74
N SER A 158 -3.23 -11.33 -5.74
CA SER A 158 -2.74 -10.01 -5.36
C SER A 158 -2.48 -10.00 -3.86
N THR A 159 -1.22 -9.78 -3.48
CA THR A 159 -0.78 -9.70 -2.09
C THR A 159 -0.61 -8.23 -1.70
N ALA A 160 -1.25 -7.79 -0.61
CA ALA A 160 -1.16 -6.40 -0.15
C ALA A 160 -0.26 -6.24 1.09
N LEU A 161 0.62 -5.23 1.03
CA LEU A 161 1.42 -4.71 2.12
C LEU A 161 1.03 -3.25 2.43
N PRO A 162 -0.08 -3.03 3.14
CA PRO A 162 -0.43 -1.70 3.61
C PRO A 162 0.56 -1.20 4.66
N VAL A 163 1.00 0.04 4.53
CA VAL A 163 1.80 0.73 5.54
C VAL A 163 0.89 1.63 6.38
N ILE A 164 1.08 1.60 7.70
CA ILE A 164 0.47 2.53 8.66
C ILE A 164 1.57 3.18 9.50
N GLU A 165 1.56 4.51 9.52
CA GLU A 165 2.36 5.29 10.45
C GLU A 165 1.60 5.48 11.77
N THR A 166 2.19 5.04 12.88
CA THR A 166 1.72 5.32 14.25
C THR A 166 2.35 6.61 14.77
N GLN A 167 1.75 7.16 15.84
CA GLN A 167 2.30 8.30 16.56
C GLN A 167 2.69 7.85 17.96
N ALA A 168 3.98 7.96 18.29
CA ALA A 168 4.53 7.57 19.59
C ALA A 168 4.17 6.13 20.01
N GLY A 169 4.22 5.19 19.07
CA GLY A 169 3.92 3.78 19.28
C GLY A 169 2.45 3.46 19.52
N ASP A 170 1.53 4.43 19.39
CA ASP A 170 0.11 4.19 19.66
C ASP A 170 -0.57 3.38 18.56
N VAL A 171 -0.63 2.07 18.76
CA VAL A 171 -1.37 1.12 17.92
C VAL A 171 -2.88 1.12 18.20
N SER A 172 -3.33 1.79 19.26
CA SER A 172 -4.75 1.88 19.67
C SER A 172 -5.51 3.05 19.04
N ALA A 173 -4.78 3.90 18.29
CA ALA A 173 -5.36 4.96 17.49
C ALA A 173 -6.34 4.41 16.44
N TYR A 174 -7.29 5.26 16.00
CA TYR A 174 -8.45 4.79 15.25
C TYR A 174 -8.11 4.09 13.93
N ILE A 175 -7.21 4.68 13.12
CA ILE A 175 -6.82 4.11 11.82
C ILE A 175 -5.99 2.83 11.98
N PRO A 176 -4.94 2.77 12.82
CA PRO A 176 -4.24 1.53 13.14
C PRO A 176 -5.17 0.38 13.52
N THR A 177 -6.07 0.60 14.49
CA THR A 177 -6.99 -0.44 14.97
C THR A 177 -7.90 -0.95 13.84
N ASN A 178 -8.42 -0.06 12.99
CA ASN A 178 -9.22 -0.46 11.84
C ASN A 178 -8.43 -1.36 10.88
N VAL A 179 -7.21 -0.97 10.50
CA VAL A 179 -6.44 -1.74 9.51
C VAL A 179 -5.96 -3.06 10.08
N ILE A 180 -5.58 -3.12 11.37
CA ILE A 180 -5.27 -4.37 12.06
C ILE A 180 -6.45 -5.35 11.97
N SER A 181 -7.69 -4.86 12.14
CA SER A 181 -8.88 -5.72 12.05
C SER A 181 -9.26 -6.17 10.63
N ILE A 182 -8.63 -5.60 9.60
CA ILE A 182 -8.86 -5.94 8.19
C ILE A 182 -7.77 -6.89 7.67
N THR A 183 -6.52 -6.70 8.08
CA THR A 183 -5.37 -7.46 7.56
C THR A 183 -5.19 -8.80 8.26
N ASP A 184 -4.64 -9.78 7.54
CA ASP A 184 -4.41 -11.15 8.06
C ASP A 184 -3.30 -11.26 9.12
N GLY A 185 -2.46 -10.23 9.26
CA GLY A 185 -1.30 -10.21 10.14
C GLY A 185 -0.60 -8.85 10.14
N GLN A 186 0.39 -8.69 11.02
CA GLN A 186 1.16 -7.45 11.16
C GLN A 186 2.65 -7.69 11.41
N ILE A 187 3.46 -6.84 10.77
CA ILE A 187 4.88 -6.62 11.01
C ILE A 187 4.99 -5.29 11.77
N CYS A 188 5.33 -5.38 13.06
CA CYS A 188 5.51 -4.21 13.93
C CYS A 188 6.97 -3.76 13.92
N SER A 189 7.22 -2.53 13.48
CA SER A 189 8.54 -1.89 13.54
C SER A 189 8.60 -0.90 14.70
N GLU A 190 9.13 -1.36 15.83
CA GLU A 190 9.24 -0.60 17.08
C GLU A 190 10.46 0.32 17.09
N THR A 191 10.28 1.53 17.63
CA THR A 191 11.33 2.56 17.69
C THR A 191 12.51 2.15 18.59
N GLU A 192 12.27 1.40 19.67
CA GLU A 192 13.33 0.99 20.61
C GLU A 192 14.24 -0.11 20.05
N LEU A 193 13.76 -0.87 19.07
CA LEU A 193 14.51 -1.97 18.44
C LEU A 193 15.28 -1.52 17.18
N PHE A 194 15.03 -0.32 16.68
CA PHE A 194 15.61 0.24 15.46
C PHE A 194 16.91 1.01 15.76
#